data_AF-Q6EVY0-F1
#
_entry.id   AF-Q6EVY0-F1
#
_cell.length_a   1.000
_cell.length_b   1.000
_cell.length_c   1.000
_cell.angle_alpha   90.00
_cell.angle_beta   90.00
_cell.angle_gamma   90.00
#
_symmetry.space_group_name_H-M   'P 1'
#
loop_
_entity.id
_entity.type
_entity.pdbx_description
1 polymer ?
#
loop_
_entity_poly.entity_id
_entity_poly.type
_entity_poly.pdbx_seq_one_letter_code
_entity_poly.pdbx_strand_id
1 'polypeptide(L)'
;MFHKTISLQGLNDYTFATIFFDQENDTVSVDITKTKPHYHFPGMYARIRIKDKDNNELLNEVITGTNQSLSKNDFPLSSCYVIDIFHKEPGRVKLTPAYKGVIDNKSSYNEFIITPYGLQNIKLNNDPKVFLLENIKSAAETLRSHPIMWHANFSEAKDNIYLAIDIFPSPQKEGLLEQYADCISSYYEKPNEDLGNAFSFIFKGINDREFLTTKLNLVTKKLEVKIVSGTPHSGFNRTYAVLRYFNADGNELLNLDIIGSKKQAGQEWVFPISGYGGEKLYLQHVEPKNRLVITNIMQGIRLSSRTSIQTYEIESLGLSRCT
;
A
#
# COMPACT_ATOMS: atom_id res chain seq x y z
N MET A 1 15.46 -8.51 -0.99
CA MET A 1 14.51 -7.46 -1.44
C MET A 1 15.22 -6.27 -2.10
N PHE A 2 14.53 -5.41 -2.86
CA PHE A 2 15.15 -4.26 -3.57
C PHE A 2 15.32 -3.03 -2.67
N HIS A 3 16.36 -3.04 -1.84
CA HIS A 3 16.75 -1.88 -1.03
C HIS A 3 17.23 -0.72 -1.91
N LYS A 4 16.84 0.50 -1.55
CA LYS A 4 17.30 1.73 -2.20
C LYS A 4 17.76 2.75 -1.18
N THR A 5 18.77 3.52 -1.52
CA THR A 5 19.27 4.61 -0.67
C THR A 5 19.44 5.87 -1.48
N ILE A 6 18.88 6.98 -1.01
CA ILE A 6 19.29 8.32 -1.43
C ILE A 6 20.29 8.85 -0.41
N SER A 7 21.51 9.12 -0.82
CA SER A 7 22.54 9.73 0.02
C SER A 7 22.77 11.19 -0.37
N LEU A 8 22.81 12.06 0.63
CA LEU A 8 23.18 13.46 0.51
C LEU A 8 24.63 13.62 0.97
N GLN A 9 25.49 14.11 0.08
CA GLN A 9 26.92 14.26 0.32
C GLN A 9 27.31 15.73 0.54
N GLY A 10 28.21 15.94 1.48
CA GLY A 10 28.75 17.23 1.87
C GLY A 10 30.12 17.46 1.27
N LEU A 11 30.97 18.23 1.94
CA LEU A 11 32.35 18.49 1.50
C LEU A 11 33.14 17.17 1.31
N ASN A 12 33.98 17.11 0.28
CA ASN A 12 34.75 15.92 -0.11
C ASN A 12 33.90 14.68 -0.39
N ASP A 13 32.65 14.90 -0.79
CA ASP A 13 31.65 13.87 -1.11
C ASP A 13 31.32 12.91 0.06
N TYR A 14 31.60 13.33 1.30
CA TYR A 14 31.20 12.56 2.47
C TYR A 14 29.70 12.61 2.69
N THR A 15 29.06 11.44 2.76
CA THR A 15 27.65 11.34 3.12
C THR A 15 27.40 11.90 4.52
N PHE A 16 26.48 12.87 4.63
CA PHE A 16 26.02 13.41 5.90
C PHE A 16 24.60 13.03 6.24
N ALA A 17 23.79 12.64 5.24
CA ALA A 17 22.44 12.15 5.46
C ALA A 17 22.06 11.06 4.45
N THR A 18 21.19 10.15 4.86
CA THR A 18 20.64 9.09 4.02
C THR A 18 19.13 8.97 4.19
N ILE A 19 18.45 8.66 3.10
CA ILE A 19 17.06 8.21 3.08
C ILE A 19 17.11 6.76 2.58
N PHE A 20 16.84 5.81 3.47
CA PHE A 20 16.86 4.38 3.19
C PHE A 20 15.43 3.88 3.02
N PHE A 21 15.17 3.19 1.90
CA PHE A 21 13.90 2.57 1.59
C PHE A 21 14.04 1.07 1.83
N ASP A 22 13.49 0.63 2.96
CA ASP A 22 13.46 -0.76 3.38
C ASP A 22 12.12 -1.36 2.99
N GLN A 23 12.11 -2.08 1.88
CA GLN A 23 10.91 -2.75 1.40
C GLN A 23 10.57 -3.98 2.26
N GLU A 24 11.56 -4.57 2.95
CA GLU A 24 11.37 -5.80 3.73
C GLU A 24 10.66 -5.51 5.04
N ASN A 25 11.01 -4.38 5.64
CA ASN A 25 10.39 -3.90 6.86
C ASN A 25 9.29 -2.86 6.63
N ASP A 26 8.92 -2.58 5.38
CA ASP A 26 7.96 -1.52 4.99
C ASP A 26 8.27 -0.17 5.66
N THR A 27 9.55 0.24 5.66
CA THR A 27 9.99 1.49 6.30
C THR A 27 10.81 2.40 5.40
N VAL A 28 10.74 3.71 5.69
CA VAL A 28 11.64 4.74 5.19
C VAL A 28 12.38 5.33 6.38
N SER A 29 13.71 5.18 6.41
CA SER A 29 14.56 5.74 7.46
C SER A 29 15.30 6.97 6.95
N VAL A 30 15.20 8.08 7.67
CA VAL A 30 16.01 9.28 7.45
C VAL A 30 17.04 9.38 8.56
N ASP A 31 18.31 9.31 8.20
CA ASP A 31 19.44 9.38 9.13
C ASP A 31 20.35 10.56 8.77
N ILE A 32 20.64 11.42 9.74
CA ILE A 32 21.58 12.54 9.65
C ILE A 32 22.74 12.22 10.59
N THR A 33 23.91 11.97 10.01
CA THR A 33 25.06 11.37 10.71
C THR A 33 26.26 12.30 10.89
N LYS A 34 26.23 13.51 10.30
CA LYS A 34 27.32 14.49 10.44
C LYS A 34 26.80 15.85 10.89
N THR A 35 27.50 16.41 11.88
CA THR A 35 27.22 17.74 12.43
C THR A 35 27.78 18.89 11.57
N LYS A 36 28.70 18.59 10.64
CA LYS A 36 29.35 19.54 9.74
C LYS A 36 29.33 19.06 8.28
N PRO A 37 28.17 19.08 7.60
CA PRO A 37 28.08 18.66 6.20
C PRO A 37 29.04 19.42 5.27
N HIS A 38 29.09 20.76 5.35
CA HIS A 38 29.93 21.57 4.49
C HIS A 38 30.15 22.97 5.08
N TYR A 39 31.33 23.22 5.64
CA TYR A 39 31.57 24.41 6.47
C TYR A 39 31.49 25.75 5.72
N HIS A 40 31.67 25.77 4.40
CA HIS A 40 31.46 26.98 3.58
C HIS A 40 29.99 27.44 3.49
N PHE A 41 29.03 26.62 3.95
CA PHE A 41 27.60 26.94 3.95
C PHE A 41 27.07 26.98 5.39
N PRO A 42 27.27 28.07 6.15
CA PRO A 42 26.89 28.12 7.56
C PRO A 42 25.37 28.03 7.79
N GLY A 43 24.56 28.48 6.82
CA GLY A 43 23.09 28.37 6.87
C GLY A 43 22.55 27.03 6.36
N MET A 44 21.30 27.05 5.87
CA MET A 44 20.67 25.87 5.27
C MET A 44 21.46 25.37 4.06
N TYR A 45 21.98 24.17 4.18
CA TYR A 45 22.74 23.47 3.16
C TYR A 45 21.89 22.42 2.43
N ALA A 46 21.02 21.73 3.16
CA ALA A 46 20.05 20.79 2.61
C ALA A 46 18.73 20.82 3.40
N ARG A 47 17.69 20.20 2.85
CA ARG A 47 16.45 19.94 3.57
C ARG A 47 15.83 18.64 3.07
N ILE A 48 15.29 17.84 3.98
CA ILE A 48 14.50 16.64 3.67
C ILE A 48 13.10 16.85 4.24
N ARG A 49 12.07 16.72 3.40
CA ARG A 49 10.67 16.70 3.86
C ARG A 49 9.98 15.45 3.38
N ILE A 50 9.14 14.88 4.23
CA ILE A 50 8.30 13.72 3.91
C ILE A 50 6.86 14.09 4.23
N LYS A 51 5.95 13.84 3.29
CA LYS A 51 4.51 14.04 3.46
C LYS A 51 3.74 12.76 3.16
N ASP A 52 2.64 12.56 3.88
CA ASP A 52 1.74 11.45 3.60
C ASP A 52 0.85 11.72 2.37
N LYS A 53 -0.01 10.76 2.04
CA LYS A 53 -0.96 10.83 0.91
C LYS A 53 -1.97 11.99 0.99
N ASP A 54 -2.23 12.48 2.20
CA ASP A 54 -3.18 13.55 2.49
C ASP A 54 -2.44 14.91 2.60
N ASN A 55 -1.14 14.93 2.24
CA ASN A 55 -0.24 16.07 2.26
C ASN A 55 0.06 16.59 3.68
N ASN A 56 -0.12 15.77 4.71
CA ASN A 56 0.34 16.08 6.07
C ASN A 56 1.86 15.90 6.15
N GLU A 57 2.56 16.85 6.77
CA GLU A 57 4.00 16.81 6.94
C GLU A 57 4.38 15.82 8.07
N LEU A 58 5.07 14.73 7.70
CA LEU A 58 5.59 13.74 8.64
C LEU A 58 7.00 14.09 9.12
N LEU A 59 7.79 14.75 8.26
CA LEU A 59 9.16 15.17 8.55
C LEU A 59 9.49 16.48 7.83
N ASN A 60 10.27 17.34 8.49
CA ASN A 60 10.88 18.52 7.88
C ASN A 60 12.21 18.87 8.54
N GLU A 61 13.26 18.17 8.11
CA GLU A 61 14.62 18.37 8.58
C GLU A 61 15.32 19.45 7.77
N VAL A 62 15.55 20.61 8.38
CA VAL A 62 16.38 21.68 7.81
C VAL A 62 17.82 21.45 8.24
N ILE A 63 18.69 21.17 7.27
CA ILE A 63 20.07 20.74 7.54
C ILE A 63 21.03 21.90 7.30
N THR A 64 21.75 22.32 8.35
CA THR A 64 22.78 23.37 8.25
C THR A 64 24.15 22.80 7.88
N GLY A 65 25.02 23.59 7.25
CA GLY A 65 26.34 23.08 6.83
C GLY A 65 27.40 23.03 7.95
N THR A 66 27.17 23.67 9.11
CA THR A 66 28.19 23.84 10.17
C THR A 66 27.80 23.36 11.56
N ASN A 67 26.53 23.40 11.93
CA ASN A 67 26.05 23.10 13.29
C ASN A 67 24.77 22.27 13.23
N GLN A 68 24.85 21.12 12.57
CA GLN A 68 23.72 20.21 12.41
C GLN A 68 23.59 19.25 13.61
N SER A 69 22.36 19.02 14.05
CA SER A 69 22.05 17.94 14.99
C SER A 69 21.91 16.60 14.27
N LEU A 70 22.41 15.54 14.89
CA LEU A 70 22.21 14.18 14.39
C LEU A 70 20.77 13.73 14.70
N SER A 71 20.20 12.92 13.83
CA SER A 71 18.84 12.40 13.99
C SER A 71 18.66 11.11 13.22
N LYS A 72 17.80 10.23 13.73
CA LYS A 72 17.31 9.07 13.01
C LYS A 72 15.79 8.98 13.18
N ASN A 73 15.07 9.00 12.07
CA ASN A 73 13.61 8.99 12.04
C ASN A 73 13.12 7.91 11.08
N ASP A 74 12.15 7.11 11.52
CA ASP A 74 11.58 6.02 10.73
C ASP A 74 10.10 6.29 10.44
N PHE A 75 9.67 6.03 9.21
CA PHE A 75 8.31 6.24 8.72
C PHE A 75 7.82 4.99 7.99
N PRO A 76 6.50 4.74 7.92
CA PRO A 76 5.97 3.70 7.05
C PRO A 76 6.32 3.98 5.58
N LEU A 77 6.78 2.96 4.86
CA LEU A 77 6.90 2.99 3.40
C LEU A 77 5.50 2.82 2.80
N SER A 78 4.95 3.89 2.24
CA SER A 78 3.62 3.84 1.63
C SER A 78 3.58 4.55 0.29
N SER A 79 2.77 4.01 -0.62
CA SER A 79 2.51 4.66 -1.91
C SER A 79 1.82 6.01 -1.71
N CYS A 80 2.06 6.91 -2.66
CA CYS A 80 1.59 8.30 -2.66
C CYS A 80 2.24 9.22 -1.62
N TYR A 81 3.18 8.74 -0.81
CA TYR A 81 4.00 9.63 0.01
C TYR A 81 4.91 10.47 -0.88
N VAL A 82 5.12 11.73 -0.48
CA VAL A 82 5.97 12.69 -1.20
C VAL A 82 7.23 12.96 -0.42
N ILE A 83 8.37 12.95 -1.12
CA ILE A 83 9.69 13.25 -0.55
C ILE A 83 10.27 14.46 -1.28
N ASP A 84 10.45 15.57 -0.56
CA ASP A 84 11.15 16.75 -1.05
C ASP A 84 12.59 16.73 -0.55
N ILE A 85 13.55 16.86 -1.46
CA ILE A 85 14.95 17.04 -1.13
C ILE A 85 15.42 18.37 -1.72
N PHE A 86 15.90 19.25 -0.86
CA PHE A 86 16.70 20.40 -1.26
C PHE A 86 18.17 20.14 -0.97
N HIS A 87 19.06 20.48 -1.89
CA HIS A 87 20.51 20.43 -1.71
C HIS A 87 21.19 21.60 -2.42
N LYS A 88 22.05 22.36 -1.72
CA LYS A 88 22.80 23.49 -2.31
C LYS A 88 23.71 23.05 -3.46
N GLU A 89 24.24 21.83 -3.40
CA GLU A 89 25.09 21.24 -4.42
C GLU A 89 24.41 20.00 -5.02
N PRO A 90 23.53 20.13 -6.00
CA PRO A 90 22.67 19.02 -6.45
C PRO A 90 23.43 17.83 -7.06
N GLY A 91 24.66 18.05 -7.55
CA GLY A 91 25.56 16.98 -7.98
C GLY A 91 25.96 15.97 -6.88
N ARG A 92 25.74 16.33 -5.61
CA ARG A 92 26.07 15.53 -4.42
C ARG A 92 24.89 14.73 -3.85
N VAL A 93 23.75 14.71 -4.54
CA VAL A 93 22.65 13.78 -4.24
C VAL A 93 22.84 12.53 -5.08
N LYS A 94 22.94 11.35 -4.44
CA LYS A 94 23.15 10.07 -5.12
C LYS A 94 22.04 9.09 -4.79
N LEU A 95 21.66 8.28 -5.77
CA LEU A 95 20.81 7.11 -5.59
C LEU A 95 21.67 5.84 -5.69
N THR A 96 21.45 4.89 -4.79
CA THR A 96 22.09 3.57 -4.82
C THR A 96 21.01 2.48 -4.77
N PRO A 97 20.97 1.55 -5.74
CA PRO A 97 21.78 1.53 -6.97
C PRO A 97 21.47 2.76 -7.85
N ALA A 98 22.39 3.13 -8.76
CA ALA A 98 22.26 4.35 -9.55
C ALA A 98 21.39 4.14 -10.80
N TYR A 99 20.42 5.03 -11.04
CA TYR A 99 19.55 4.96 -12.22
C TYR A 99 19.37 6.33 -12.85
N LYS A 100 19.49 6.33 -14.18
CA LYS A 100 19.39 7.54 -14.98
C LYS A 100 17.97 8.10 -14.92
N GLY A 101 17.86 9.41 -14.73
CA GLY A 101 16.58 10.11 -14.77
C GLY A 101 15.80 10.11 -13.46
N VAL A 102 16.29 9.48 -12.38
CA VAL A 102 15.64 9.54 -11.06
C VAL A 102 16.11 10.79 -10.28
N ILE A 103 17.42 11.02 -10.20
CA ILE A 103 17.97 12.22 -9.54
C ILE A 103 18.19 13.33 -10.58
N ASP A 104 17.58 14.50 -10.35
CA ASP A 104 17.92 15.76 -11.02
C ASP A 104 19.15 16.36 -10.33
N ASN A 105 20.33 16.02 -10.86
CA ASN A 105 21.60 16.53 -10.36
C ASN A 105 21.93 17.96 -10.83
N LYS A 106 21.03 18.60 -11.61
CA LYS A 106 21.16 19.98 -12.08
C LYS A 106 20.29 20.94 -11.27
N SER A 107 19.27 20.43 -10.59
CA SER A 107 18.34 21.20 -9.77
C SER A 107 18.64 21.02 -8.29
N SER A 108 18.73 22.12 -7.54
CA SER A 108 18.80 22.07 -6.07
C SER A 108 17.57 21.44 -5.41
N TYR A 109 16.50 21.19 -6.16
CA TYR A 109 15.30 20.51 -5.70
C TYR A 109 15.07 19.21 -6.45
N ASN A 110 14.83 18.16 -5.71
CA ASN A 110 14.28 16.89 -6.18
C ASN A 110 13.00 16.62 -5.41
N GLU A 111 11.94 16.24 -6.11
CA GLU A 111 10.64 15.92 -5.52
C GLU A 111 10.22 14.55 -6.05
N PHE A 112 9.93 13.64 -5.14
CA PHE A 112 9.58 12.26 -5.46
C PHE A 112 8.20 11.91 -4.94
N ILE A 113 7.48 11.09 -5.70
CA ILE A 113 6.35 10.32 -5.19
C ILE A 113 6.75 8.84 -5.09
N ILE A 114 6.43 8.21 -3.97
CA ILE A 114 6.58 6.76 -3.80
C ILE A 114 5.44 6.07 -4.54
N THR A 115 5.77 5.15 -5.43
CA THR A 115 4.80 4.32 -6.17
C THR A 115 5.02 2.84 -5.82
N PRO A 116 4.06 1.94 -6.11
CA PRO A 116 4.28 0.50 -5.96
C PRO A 116 5.51 0.00 -6.73
N TYR A 117 5.88 0.66 -7.84
CA TYR A 117 7.01 0.29 -8.69
C TYR A 117 8.35 0.92 -8.24
N GLY A 118 8.32 1.83 -7.27
CA GLY A 118 9.49 2.58 -6.79
C GLY A 118 9.32 4.10 -6.88
N LEU A 119 10.44 4.82 -6.89
CA LEU A 119 10.46 6.29 -6.84
C LEU A 119 10.24 6.91 -8.22
N GLN A 120 9.25 7.80 -8.31
CA GLN A 120 9.06 8.69 -9.46
C GLN A 120 9.44 10.10 -9.06
N ASN A 121 10.42 10.68 -9.75
CA ASN A 121 10.72 12.10 -9.67
C ASN A 121 9.64 12.87 -10.44
N ILE A 122 8.96 13.80 -9.77
CA ILE A 122 7.81 14.52 -10.33
C ILE A 122 8.21 15.38 -11.54
N LYS A 123 9.38 16.02 -11.47
CA LYS A 123 9.85 16.94 -12.52
C LYS A 123 10.49 16.21 -13.70
N LEU A 124 11.32 15.20 -13.43
CA LEU A 124 11.95 14.40 -14.49
C LEU A 124 10.97 13.41 -15.12
N ASN A 125 9.88 13.09 -14.41
CA ASN A 125 8.83 12.17 -14.84
C ASN A 125 9.40 10.82 -15.32
N ASN A 126 10.36 10.26 -14.57
CA ASN A 126 10.85 8.91 -14.87
C ASN A 126 9.75 7.87 -14.64
N ASP A 127 9.79 6.77 -15.39
CA ASP A 127 8.90 5.63 -15.17
C ASP A 127 9.56 4.63 -14.19
N PRO A 128 9.06 4.45 -12.97
CA PRO A 128 9.64 3.50 -12.02
C PRO A 128 9.48 2.04 -12.47
N LYS A 129 8.55 1.73 -13.39
CA LYS A 129 8.39 0.37 -13.94
C LYS A 129 9.61 -0.07 -14.73
N VAL A 130 10.19 0.83 -15.53
CA VAL A 130 11.40 0.54 -16.33
C VAL A 130 12.54 0.12 -15.40
N PHE A 131 12.73 0.85 -14.30
CA PHE A 131 13.69 0.50 -13.27
C PHE A 131 13.40 -0.87 -12.67
N LEU A 132 12.15 -1.15 -12.32
CA LEU A 132 11.80 -2.39 -11.63
C LEU A 132 12.04 -3.60 -12.54
N LEU A 133 11.77 -3.46 -13.83
CA LEU A 133 12.08 -4.49 -14.83
C LEU A 133 13.57 -4.78 -14.93
N GLU A 134 14.43 -3.75 -14.97
CA GLU A 134 15.89 -3.91 -14.95
C GLU A 134 16.36 -4.59 -13.64
N ASN A 135 15.71 -4.28 -12.53
CA ASN A 135 15.99 -4.90 -11.24
C ASN A 135 15.63 -6.39 -11.20
N ILE A 136 14.44 -6.74 -11.70
CA ILE A 136 14.01 -8.14 -11.84
C ILE A 136 15.02 -8.90 -12.71
N LYS A 137 15.41 -8.31 -13.85
CA LYS A 137 16.41 -8.89 -14.76
C LYS A 137 17.76 -9.11 -14.05
N SER A 138 18.30 -8.10 -13.40
CA SER A 138 19.59 -8.18 -12.69
C SER A 138 19.55 -9.18 -11.53
N ALA A 139 18.43 -9.25 -10.79
CA ALA A 139 18.22 -10.23 -9.74
C ALA A 139 18.17 -11.66 -10.30
N ALA A 140 17.48 -11.88 -11.41
CA ALA A 140 17.43 -13.18 -12.08
C ALA A 140 18.81 -13.60 -12.62
N GLU A 141 19.55 -12.69 -13.24
CA GLU A 141 20.94 -12.93 -13.69
C GLU A 141 21.87 -13.27 -12.52
N THR A 142 21.73 -12.56 -11.40
CA THR A 142 22.48 -12.84 -10.17
C THR A 142 22.10 -14.19 -9.58
N LEU A 143 20.81 -14.55 -9.56
CA LEU A 143 20.37 -15.86 -9.07
C LEU A 143 20.97 -16.99 -9.93
N ARG A 144 20.90 -16.86 -11.26
CA ARG A 144 21.46 -17.84 -12.21
C ARG A 144 22.97 -18.03 -12.07
N SER A 145 23.70 -17.02 -11.60
CA SER A 145 25.14 -17.13 -11.33
C SER A 145 25.48 -17.86 -10.02
N HIS A 146 24.48 -18.22 -9.20
CA HIS A 146 24.62 -18.95 -7.95
C HIS A 146 23.89 -20.32 -8.00
N PRO A 147 24.50 -21.38 -8.55
CA PRO A 147 23.82 -22.64 -8.87
C PRO A 147 23.07 -23.29 -7.70
N ILE A 148 23.63 -23.26 -6.49
CA ILE A 148 22.98 -23.83 -5.30
C ILE A 148 21.67 -23.09 -4.97
N MET A 149 21.69 -21.75 -5.00
CA MET A 149 20.47 -20.95 -4.75
C MET A 149 19.47 -21.03 -5.90
N TRP A 150 19.96 -21.12 -7.13
CA TRP A 150 19.12 -21.24 -8.33
C TRP A 150 18.33 -22.56 -8.34
N HIS A 151 18.97 -23.67 -7.98
CA HIS A 151 18.30 -24.99 -7.92
C HIS A 151 17.56 -25.27 -6.62
N ALA A 152 17.69 -24.41 -5.60
CA ALA A 152 16.90 -24.54 -4.38
C ALA A 152 15.39 -24.37 -4.68
N ASN A 153 14.56 -25.20 -4.06
CA ASN A 153 13.09 -25.10 -4.20
C ASN A 153 12.54 -23.80 -3.60
N PHE A 154 13.19 -23.32 -2.54
CA PHE A 154 12.86 -22.10 -1.82
C PHE A 154 14.14 -21.30 -1.62
N SER A 155 14.11 -20.03 -2.01
CA SER A 155 15.16 -19.08 -1.69
C SER A 155 14.57 -17.68 -1.69
N GLU A 156 15.07 -16.85 -0.78
CA GLU A 156 14.64 -15.46 -0.67
C GLU A 156 14.78 -14.71 -2.01
N ALA A 157 15.80 -15.04 -2.80
CA ALA A 157 15.99 -14.46 -4.14
C ALA A 157 14.81 -14.76 -5.09
N LYS A 158 14.29 -16.00 -5.09
CA LYS A 158 13.14 -16.38 -5.91
C LYS A 158 11.86 -15.66 -5.47
N ASP A 159 11.65 -15.57 -4.16
CA ASP A 159 10.47 -14.91 -3.60
C ASP A 159 10.49 -13.40 -3.87
N ASN A 160 11.67 -12.76 -3.75
CA ASN A 160 11.85 -11.36 -4.11
C ASN A 160 11.57 -11.07 -5.59
N ILE A 161 12.01 -11.96 -6.50
CA ILE A 161 11.73 -11.83 -7.94
C ILE A 161 10.22 -11.99 -8.19
N TYR A 162 9.57 -12.99 -7.58
CA TYR A 162 8.14 -13.20 -7.71
C TYR A 162 7.32 -12.00 -7.22
N LEU A 163 7.57 -11.51 -6.00
CA LEU A 163 6.85 -10.37 -5.43
C LEU A 163 6.98 -9.10 -6.29
N ALA A 164 8.15 -8.87 -6.86
CA ALA A 164 8.37 -7.76 -7.78
C ALA A 164 7.65 -7.92 -9.12
N ILE A 165 7.44 -9.15 -9.60
CA ILE A 165 6.62 -9.43 -10.78
C ILE A 165 5.12 -9.28 -10.46
N ASP A 166 4.68 -9.70 -9.27
CA ASP A 166 3.24 -9.76 -8.95
C ASP A 166 2.55 -8.38 -8.92
N ILE A 167 3.30 -7.32 -8.61
CA ILE A 167 2.77 -5.95 -8.62
C ILE A 167 2.50 -5.39 -10.03
N PHE A 168 2.92 -6.09 -11.09
CA PHE A 168 2.58 -5.71 -12.46
C PHE A 168 1.12 -6.09 -12.78
N PRO A 169 0.42 -5.26 -13.57
CA PRO A 169 -0.91 -5.62 -14.06
C PRO A 169 -0.83 -6.65 -15.18
N SER A 170 -1.88 -7.44 -15.35
CA SER A 170 -2.05 -8.27 -16.54
C SER A 170 -2.23 -7.40 -17.80
N PRO A 171 -1.71 -7.81 -18.98
CA PRO A 171 -1.05 -9.09 -19.28
C PRO A 171 0.46 -9.11 -19.03
N GLN A 172 1.06 -7.99 -18.60
CA GLN A 172 2.51 -7.87 -18.46
C GLN A 172 3.05 -8.82 -17.39
N LYS A 173 2.31 -8.98 -16.30
CA LYS A 173 2.63 -9.93 -15.23
C LYS A 173 2.80 -11.35 -15.76
N GLU A 174 1.83 -11.85 -16.52
CA GLU A 174 1.86 -13.23 -17.04
C GLU A 174 3.07 -13.43 -17.95
N GLY A 175 3.40 -12.45 -18.80
CA GLY A 175 4.61 -12.50 -19.62
C GLY A 175 5.91 -12.51 -18.79
N LEU A 176 5.98 -11.78 -17.68
CA LEU A 176 7.13 -11.80 -16.78
C LEU A 176 7.23 -13.12 -16.00
N LEU A 177 6.12 -13.66 -15.53
CA LEU A 177 6.09 -14.96 -14.85
C LEU A 177 6.56 -16.08 -15.79
N GLU A 178 6.15 -16.04 -17.06
CA GLU A 178 6.64 -16.97 -18.09
C GLU A 178 8.14 -16.78 -18.36
N GLN A 179 8.58 -15.52 -18.54
CA GLN A 179 9.98 -15.20 -18.84
C GLN A 179 10.96 -15.61 -17.72
N TYR A 180 10.54 -15.48 -16.45
CA TYR A 180 11.38 -15.74 -15.28
C TYR A 180 10.94 -16.99 -14.50
N ALA A 181 10.21 -17.92 -15.15
CA ALA A 181 9.71 -19.14 -14.51
C ALA A 181 10.81 -19.99 -13.85
N ASP A 182 12.05 -19.93 -14.35
CA ASP A 182 13.22 -20.63 -13.79
C ASP A 182 13.82 -19.94 -12.55
N CYS A 183 13.46 -18.67 -12.32
CA CYS A 183 13.97 -17.81 -11.26
C CYS A 183 12.93 -17.52 -10.17
N ILE A 184 11.85 -18.27 -10.14
CA ILE A 184 10.78 -18.22 -9.15
C ILE A 184 10.49 -19.68 -8.72
N SER A 185 10.06 -19.93 -7.47
CA SER A 185 9.48 -21.20 -7.02
C SER A 185 8.34 -21.74 -7.91
N SER A 186 8.18 -23.06 -7.93
CA SER A 186 7.07 -23.73 -8.62
C SER A 186 5.78 -23.78 -7.79
N TYR A 187 5.81 -23.34 -6.53
CA TYR A 187 4.71 -23.46 -5.57
C TYR A 187 4.01 -22.13 -5.27
N TYR A 188 4.03 -21.16 -6.19
CA TYR A 188 3.29 -19.92 -5.98
C TYR A 188 1.81 -20.10 -6.26
N GLU A 189 1.04 -20.23 -5.19
CA GLU A 189 -0.38 -19.97 -5.24
C GLU A 189 -0.62 -18.51 -4.89
N LYS A 190 -1.25 -17.78 -5.82
CA LYS A 190 -1.72 -16.43 -5.53
C LYS A 190 -2.64 -16.52 -4.31
N PRO A 191 -2.48 -15.63 -3.31
CA PRO A 191 -3.41 -15.57 -2.19
C PRO A 191 -4.85 -15.51 -2.68
N ASN A 192 -5.73 -16.28 -2.05
CA ASN A 192 -7.16 -16.18 -2.32
C ASN A 192 -7.64 -14.74 -2.05
N GLU A 193 -8.69 -14.32 -2.74
CA GLU A 193 -9.17 -12.92 -2.71
C GLU A 193 -9.66 -12.45 -1.33
N ASP A 194 -9.93 -13.41 -0.46
CA ASP A 194 -10.44 -13.27 0.89
C ASP A 194 -9.32 -13.28 1.95
N LEU A 195 -8.05 -13.49 1.58
CA LEU A 195 -6.91 -13.33 2.47
C LEU A 195 -6.52 -11.84 2.60
N GLY A 196 -6.60 -11.27 3.79
CA GLY A 196 -6.16 -9.90 4.03
C GLY A 196 -6.62 -9.34 5.36
N ASN A 197 -6.05 -8.21 5.74
CA ASN A 197 -6.31 -7.60 7.05
C ASN A 197 -7.33 -6.45 7.02
N ALA A 198 -7.80 -6.04 5.84
CA ALA A 198 -8.73 -4.93 5.70
C ALA A 198 -9.70 -5.13 4.52
N PHE A 199 -11.00 -4.96 4.79
CA PHE A 199 -12.06 -5.11 3.80
C PHE A 199 -13.05 -3.96 3.85
N SER A 200 -13.57 -3.60 2.67
CA SER A 200 -14.64 -2.63 2.49
C SER A 200 -15.85 -3.34 1.89
N PHE A 201 -17.04 -3.08 2.41
CA PHE A 201 -18.31 -3.54 1.85
C PHE A 201 -19.16 -2.32 1.56
N ILE A 202 -19.54 -2.12 0.30
CA ILE A 202 -20.28 -0.95 -0.16
C ILE A 202 -21.57 -1.43 -0.81
N PHE A 203 -22.69 -0.96 -0.26
CA PHE A 203 -24.04 -1.14 -0.80
C PHE A 203 -24.46 0.13 -1.53
N LYS A 204 -24.74 0.00 -2.83
CA LYS A 204 -25.09 1.09 -3.72
C LYS A 204 -26.58 1.05 -4.09
N GLY A 205 -27.17 2.22 -4.16
CA GLY A 205 -28.57 2.43 -4.51
C GLY A 205 -28.73 2.91 -5.94
N ILE A 206 -29.83 3.60 -6.19
CA ILE A 206 -30.08 4.27 -7.48
C ILE A 206 -28.95 5.25 -7.79
N ASN A 207 -28.55 5.32 -9.06
CA ASN A 207 -27.41 6.13 -9.53
C ASN A 207 -26.11 5.86 -8.78
N ASP A 208 -25.91 4.60 -8.34
CA ASP A 208 -24.72 4.11 -7.64
C ASP A 208 -24.39 4.84 -6.34
N ARG A 209 -25.38 5.54 -5.75
CA ARG A 209 -25.24 6.20 -4.46
C ARG A 209 -24.96 5.17 -3.37
N GLU A 210 -23.84 5.33 -2.67
CA GLU A 210 -23.53 4.53 -1.49
C GLU A 210 -24.48 4.89 -0.34
N PHE A 211 -25.25 3.92 0.15
CA PHE A 211 -26.24 4.15 1.21
C PHE A 211 -25.94 3.37 2.49
N LEU A 212 -25.16 2.31 2.40
CA LEU A 212 -24.68 1.52 3.53
C LEU A 212 -23.24 1.09 3.24
N THR A 213 -22.32 1.36 4.16
CA THR A 213 -20.91 0.98 4.04
C THR A 213 -20.44 0.29 5.31
N THR A 214 -19.51 -0.65 5.14
CA THR A 214 -18.86 -1.36 6.23
C THR A 214 -17.35 -1.40 6.00
N LYS A 215 -16.56 -1.13 7.03
CA LYS A 215 -15.09 -1.30 7.02
C LYS A 215 -14.71 -2.30 8.10
N LEU A 216 -14.04 -3.36 7.70
CA LEU A 216 -13.45 -4.36 8.59
C LEU A 216 -11.94 -4.16 8.60
N ASN A 217 -11.34 -4.06 9.79
CA ASN A 217 -9.90 -3.95 9.97
C ASN A 217 -9.44 -4.91 11.07
N LEU A 218 -8.74 -5.96 10.68
CA LEU A 218 -8.25 -7.02 11.56
C LEU A 218 -7.07 -6.56 12.43
N VAL A 219 -6.29 -5.57 11.98
CA VAL A 219 -5.15 -5.01 12.72
C VAL A 219 -5.65 -4.21 13.92
N THR A 220 -6.57 -3.26 13.67
CA THR A 220 -7.17 -2.43 14.72
C THR A 220 -8.30 -3.13 15.47
N LYS A 221 -8.68 -4.34 15.02
CA LYS A 221 -9.75 -5.18 15.56
C LYS A 221 -11.10 -4.45 15.62
N LYS A 222 -11.50 -3.82 14.52
CA LYS A 222 -12.76 -3.07 14.43
C LYS A 222 -13.57 -3.41 13.19
N LEU A 223 -14.88 -3.40 13.37
CA LEU A 223 -15.89 -3.36 12.32
C LEU A 223 -16.67 -2.06 12.44
N GLU A 224 -16.58 -1.20 11.43
CA GLU A 224 -17.29 0.08 11.36
C GLU A 224 -18.41 -0.03 10.33
N VAL A 225 -19.65 0.28 10.72
CA VAL A 225 -20.82 0.23 9.84
C VAL A 225 -21.46 1.62 9.78
N LYS A 226 -21.84 2.08 8.59
CA LYS A 226 -22.44 3.40 8.37
C LYS A 226 -23.61 3.35 7.39
N ILE A 227 -24.76 3.87 7.81
CA ILE A 227 -25.86 4.26 6.92
C ILE A 227 -25.70 5.73 6.54
N VAL A 228 -25.78 6.02 5.25
CA VAL A 228 -25.75 7.40 4.72
C VAL A 228 -27.18 7.89 4.52
N SER A 229 -27.54 9.02 5.15
CA SER A 229 -28.89 9.58 5.12
C SER A 229 -29.43 9.81 3.70
N GLY A 230 -30.63 9.33 3.42
CA GLY A 230 -31.26 9.43 2.09
C GLY A 230 -32.07 8.19 1.72
N THR A 231 -32.61 8.17 0.52
CA THR A 231 -33.38 7.03 0.01
C THR A 231 -32.48 6.14 -0.86
N PRO A 232 -32.28 4.85 -0.51
CA PRO A 232 -31.44 3.94 -1.29
C PRO A 232 -31.88 3.81 -2.75
N HIS A 233 -33.14 3.46 -3.00
CA HIS A 233 -33.66 3.25 -4.34
C HIS A 233 -35.20 3.35 -4.36
N SER A 234 -35.73 4.45 -4.89
CA SER A 234 -37.17 4.76 -4.90
C SER A 234 -38.05 3.69 -5.54
N GLY A 235 -37.53 2.95 -6.54
CA GLY A 235 -38.24 1.87 -7.21
C GLY A 235 -38.50 0.59 -6.40
N PHE A 236 -37.99 0.45 -5.16
CA PHE A 236 -38.17 -0.75 -4.34
C PHE A 236 -38.97 -0.47 -3.06
N ASN A 237 -40.23 -0.90 -3.01
CA ASN A 237 -41.12 -0.77 -1.83
C ASN A 237 -40.96 -1.90 -0.78
N ARG A 238 -39.90 -2.69 -0.91
CA ARG A 238 -39.56 -3.85 -0.06
C ARG A 238 -38.09 -3.79 0.37
N THR A 239 -37.66 -4.75 1.18
CA THR A 239 -36.25 -4.99 1.52
C THR A 239 -35.40 -4.96 0.26
N TYR A 240 -34.45 -4.04 0.25
CA TYR A 240 -33.52 -3.79 -0.85
C TYR A 240 -32.12 -4.28 -0.51
N ALA A 241 -31.73 -4.15 0.77
CA ALA A 241 -30.51 -4.73 1.30
C ALA A 241 -30.67 -5.13 2.77
N VAL A 242 -29.88 -6.12 3.19
CA VAL A 242 -29.77 -6.55 4.58
C VAL A 242 -28.29 -6.60 4.95
N LEU A 243 -27.96 -6.13 6.15
CA LEU A 243 -26.68 -6.37 6.81
C LEU A 243 -26.93 -6.87 8.22
N ARG A 244 -26.45 -8.06 8.55
CA ARG A 244 -26.45 -8.59 9.91
C ARG A 244 -25.03 -8.89 10.35
N TYR A 245 -24.74 -8.64 11.61
CA TYR A 245 -23.44 -8.90 12.21
C TYR A 245 -23.61 -9.69 13.51
N PHE A 246 -22.84 -10.78 13.60
CA PHE A 246 -22.82 -11.68 14.74
C PHE A 246 -21.42 -11.69 15.36
N ASN A 247 -21.34 -11.66 16.68
CA ASN A 247 -20.07 -11.83 17.38
C ASN A 247 -19.59 -13.30 17.32
N ALA A 248 -18.39 -13.59 17.83
CA ALA A 248 -17.80 -14.92 17.81
C ALA A 248 -18.60 -15.97 18.63
N ASP A 249 -19.41 -15.53 19.61
CA ASP A 249 -20.31 -16.40 20.37
C ASP A 249 -21.62 -16.70 19.62
N GLY A 250 -21.83 -16.09 18.44
CA GLY A 250 -23.04 -16.22 17.64
C GLY A 250 -24.18 -15.26 18.02
N ASN A 251 -23.94 -14.29 18.91
CA ASN A 251 -24.93 -13.29 19.27
C ASN A 251 -25.07 -12.25 18.15
N GLU A 252 -26.31 -11.98 17.71
CA GLU A 252 -26.60 -10.91 16.76
C GLU A 252 -26.46 -9.54 17.41
N LEU A 253 -25.44 -8.77 16.98
CA LEU A 253 -25.17 -7.42 17.49
C LEU A 253 -25.74 -6.32 16.60
N LEU A 254 -26.00 -6.63 15.33
CA LEU A 254 -26.63 -5.70 14.39
C LEU A 254 -27.51 -6.44 13.40
N ASN A 255 -28.69 -5.87 13.11
CA ASN A 255 -29.60 -6.33 12.07
C ASN A 255 -30.24 -5.13 11.38
N LEU A 256 -29.78 -4.84 10.16
CA LEU A 256 -30.28 -3.77 9.32
C LEU A 256 -31.08 -4.36 8.16
N ASP A 257 -32.40 -4.15 8.16
CA ASP A 257 -33.29 -4.41 7.01
C ASP A 257 -33.66 -3.09 6.33
N ILE A 258 -33.05 -2.84 5.18
CA ILE A 258 -33.17 -1.56 4.47
C ILE A 258 -34.22 -1.67 3.37
N ILE A 259 -35.37 -1.02 3.56
CA ILE A 259 -36.40 -0.87 2.52
C ILE A 259 -35.98 0.22 1.53
N GLY A 260 -35.89 -0.12 0.24
CA GLY A 260 -35.24 0.74 -0.77
C GLY A 260 -35.86 2.12 -0.95
N SER A 261 -37.19 2.21 -0.92
CA SER A 261 -37.95 3.45 -1.09
C SER A 261 -38.11 4.28 0.18
N LYS A 262 -37.74 3.72 1.35
CA LYS A 262 -37.82 4.44 2.62
C LYS A 262 -36.57 5.27 2.84
N LYS A 263 -36.77 6.55 3.17
CA LYS A 263 -35.70 7.46 3.56
C LYS A 263 -35.05 6.97 4.86
N GLN A 264 -33.74 6.79 4.83
CA GLN A 264 -32.92 6.41 5.98
C GLN A 264 -32.35 7.66 6.66
N ALA A 265 -32.29 7.63 7.98
CA ALA A 265 -31.46 8.57 8.75
C ALA A 265 -30.00 8.11 8.71
N GLY A 266 -29.06 9.05 8.79
CA GLY A 266 -27.64 8.71 8.89
C GLY A 266 -27.35 8.11 10.25
N GLN A 267 -26.61 7.01 10.30
CA GLN A 267 -26.24 6.33 11.54
C GLN A 267 -24.90 5.61 11.38
N GLU A 268 -24.15 5.51 12.47
CA GLU A 268 -22.85 4.86 12.52
C GLU A 268 -22.75 3.93 13.73
N TRP A 269 -22.07 2.80 13.56
CA TRP A 269 -21.75 1.84 14.60
C TRP A 269 -20.28 1.43 14.48
N VAL A 270 -19.66 1.18 15.63
CA VAL A 270 -18.31 0.61 15.70
C VAL A 270 -18.36 -0.55 16.67
N PHE A 271 -18.00 -1.74 16.18
CA PHE A 271 -17.93 -2.95 16.98
C PHE A 271 -16.47 -3.39 17.12
N PRO A 272 -16.01 -3.75 18.32
CA PRO A 272 -14.77 -4.51 18.45
C PRO A 272 -14.98 -5.92 17.86
N ILE A 273 -13.93 -6.49 17.28
CA ILE A 273 -13.88 -7.91 16.90
C ILE A 273 -12.83 -8.64 17.74
N SER A 274 -12.96 -9.95 17.84
CA SER A 274 -12.05 -10.83 18.60
C SER A 274 -10.61 -10.75 18.10
N GLY A 275 -10.45 -10.68 16.77
CA GLY A 275 -9.16 -10.81 16.08
C GLY A 275 -8.64 -12.24 15.95
N TYR A 276 -9.33 -13.24 16.53
CA TYR A 276 -9.03 -14.66 16.34
C TYR A 276 -10.02 -15.35 15.41
N GLY A 277 -11.18 -14.73 15.15
CA GLY A 277 -12.18 -15.16 14.20
C GLY A 277 -13.45 -15.72 14.84
N GLY A 278 -14.42 -16.08 14.00
CA GLY A 278 -15.72 -16.67 14.37
C GLY A 278 -16.91 -15.71 14.27
N GLU A 279 -16.66 -14.41 14.15
CA GLU A 279 -17.73 -13.44 13.84
C GLU A 279 -18.29 -13.65 12.44
N LYS A 280 -19.56 -13.28 12.22
CA LYS A 280 -20.22 -13.47 10.92
C LYS A 280 -20.85 -12.19 10.41
N LEU A 281 -20.71 -11.98 9.11
CA LEU A 281 -21.40 -10.95 8.33
C LEU A 281 -22.36 -11.63 7.36
N TYR A 282 -23.64 -11.34 7.50
CA TYR A 282 -24.66 -11.72 6.54
C TYR A 282 -25.04 -10.51 5.71
N LEU A 283 -24.94 -10.64 4.39
CA LEU A 283 -25.20 -9.57 3.43
C LEU A 283 -26.29 -10.04 2.47
N GLN A 284 -27.27 -9.18 2.22
CA GLN A 284 -28.22 -9.35 1.14
C GLN A 284 -28.33 -8.07 0.33
N HIS A 285 -28.40 -8.18 -0.98
CA HIS A 285 -28.72 -7.06 -1.85
C HIS A 285 -29.53 -7.54 -3.06
N VAL A 286 -30.58 -6.79 -3.42
CA VAL A 286 -31.42 -7.11 -4.59
C VAL A 286 -30.67 -6.96 -5.92
N GLU A 287 -29.62 -6.14 -5.99
CA GLU A 287 -28.86 -5.84 -7.21
C GLU A 287 -27.34 -6.10 -7.04
N PRO A 288 -26.93 -7.31 -6.60
CA PRO A 288 -25.60 -7.56 -6.06
C PRO A 288 -24.47 -7.39 -7.07
N LYS A 289 -24.72 -7.65 -8.36
CA LYS A 289 -23.70 -7.72 -9.41
C LYS A 289 -22.84 -6.46 -9.48
N ASN A 290 -23.46 -5.29 -9.43
CA ASN A 290 -22.77 -4.00 -9.55
C ASN A 290 -22.90 -3.13 -8.30
N ARG A 291 -23.84 -3.46 -7.40
CA ARG A 291 -24.21 -2.59 -6.27
C ARG A 291 -23.90 -3.16 -4.89
N LEU A 292 -23.49 -4.43 -4.80
CA LEU A 292 -22.77 -4.93 -3.63
C LEU A 292 -21.29 -5.09 -4.01
N VAL A 293 -20.45 -4.17 -3.53
CA VAL A 293 -19.02 -4.13 -3.84
C VAL A 293 -18.25 -4.44 -2.58
N ILE A 294 -17.59 -5.61 -2.57
CA ILE A 294 -16.72 -6.02 -1.47
C ILE A 294 -15.29 -6.00 -1.99
N THR A 295 -14.42 -5.26 -1.31
CA THR A 295 -13.05 -5.01 -1.71
C THR A 295 -12.11 -5.45 -0.60
N ASN A 296 -11.15 -6.31 -0.94
CA ASN A 296 -9.97 -6.54 -0.14
C ASN A 296 -9.04 -5.34 -0.34
N ILE A 297 -8.95 -4.48 0.68
CA ILE A 297 -8.22 -3.22 0.60
C ILE A 297 -6.72 -3.50 0.51
N MET A 298 -6.23 -4.52 1.23
CA MET A 298 -4.81 -4.89 1.26
C MET A 298 -4.33 -5.36 -0.13
N GLN A 299 -5.12 -6.19 -0.79
CA GLN A 299 -4.80 -6.69 -2.13
C GLN A 299 -5.25 -5.75 -3.27
N GLY A 300 -6.07 -4.74 -2.98
CA GLY A 300 -6.61 -3.82 -3.98
C GLY A 300 -7.60 -4.45 -4.97
N ILE A 301 -8.21 -5.59 -4.62
CA ILE A 301 -9.09 -6.36 -5.50
C ILE A 301 -10.54 -6.40 -4.98
N ARG A 302 -11.49 -6.44 -5.91
CA ARG A 302 -12.90 -6.70 -5.60
C ARG A 302 -13.13 -8.21 -5.56
N LEU A 303 -13.70 -8.73 -4.47
CA LEU A 303 -14.05 -10.14 -4.34
C LEU A 303 -15.00 -10.55 -5.48
N SER A 304 -14.90 -11.79 -5.94
CA SER A 304 -15.50 -12.31 -7.17
C SER A 304 -17.00 -12.57 -7.06
N SER A 305 -17.53 -12.83 -5.86
CA SER A 305 -18.94 -13.18 -5.66
C SER A 305 -19.89 -12.10 -6.16
N ARG A 306 -20.97 -12.53 -6.81
CA ARG A 306 -22.04 -11.66 -7.34
C ARG A 306 -23.43 -12.14 -6.92
N THR A 307 -23.52 -13.01 -5.92
CA THR A 307 -24.80 -13.57 -5.45
C THR A 307 -25.56 -12.55 -4.61
N SER A 308 -26.88 -12.66 -4.59
CA SER A 308 -27.79 -11.76 -3.85
C SER A 308 -27.65 -11.90 -2.34
N ILE A 309 -27.25 -13.07 -1.86
CA ILE A 309 -26.92 -13.35 -0.47
C ILE A 309 -25.46 -13.77 -0.41
N GLN A 310 -24.73 -13.20 0.55
CA GLN A 310 -23.32 -13.50 0.80
C GLN A 310 -23.11 -13.52 2.31
N THR A 311 -22.59 -14.63 2.82
CA THR A 311 -22.25 -14.77 4.24
C THR A 311 -20.75 -14.95 4.34
N TYR A 312 -20.12 -14.17 5.21
CA TYR A 312 -18.70 -14.24 5.49
C TYR A 312 -18.49 -14.51 6.97
N GLU A 313 -17.64 -15.47 7.28
CA GLU A 313 -17.02 -15.62 8.59
C GLU A 313 -15.73 -14.81 8.61
N ILE A 314 -15.52 -14.05 9.67
CA ILE A 314 -14.29 -13.30 9.88
C ILE A 314 -13.27 -14.26 10.48
N GLU A 315 -12.10 -14.33 9.88
CA GLU A 315 -10.97 -15.13 10.34
C GLU A 315 -9.84 -14.22 10.83
N SER A 316 -8.82 -14.82 11.45
CA SER A 316 -7.65 -14.08 11.95
C SER A 316 -6.84 -13.38 10.84
N LEU A 317 -6.88 -13.91 9.61
CA LEU A 317 -6.11 -13.42 8.46
C LEU A 317 -6.96 -13.04 7.25
N GLY A 318 -8.30 -13.01 7.39
CA GLY A 318 -9.16 -12.80 6.23
C GLY A 318 -10.63 -12.99 6.49
N LEU A 319 -11.33 -13.28 5.40
CA LEU A 319 -12.70 -13.74 5.40
C LEU A 319 -12.71 -15.18 4.90
N SER A 320 -13.68 -15.97 5.33
CA SER A 320 -14.08 -17.17 4.61
C SER A 320 -15.54 -17.07 4.25
N ARG A 321 -15.85 -17.48 3.02
CA ARG A 321 -17.23 -17.48 2.56
C ARG A 321 -17.95 -18.70 3.10
N CYS A 322 -19.04 -18.51 3.83
CA CYS A 322 -19.92 -19.62 4.17
C CYS A 322 -20.70 -20.02 2.91
N THR A 323 -20.49 -21.24 2.42
CA THR A 323 -21.31 -21.87 1.38
C THR A 323 -22.68 -22.23 1.91
#